data_AF-A0A8T4TVW9-F1
#
_entry.id   AF-A0A8T4TVW9-F1
#
_cell.length_a   1.000
_cell.length_b   1.000
_cell.length_c   1.000
_cell.angle_alpha   90.00
_cell.angle_beta   90.00
_cell.angle_gamma   90.00
#
_symmetry.space_group_name_H-M   'P 1'
#
loop_
_entity.id
_entity.type
_entity.pdbx_description
1 polymer ?
#
loop_
_entity_poly.entity_id
_entity_poly.type
_entity_poly.pdbx_seq_one_letter_code
_entity_poly.pdbx_strand_id
1 'polypeptide(L)'
;MNLRELNLKKTAEDLKKSSTRDIFIIQTIHTIDLLIIEINKLISNLRERYGYYNPKTAKIQDQKELIDEIKKFNKGELGIEFSKEDLDSITSLIKEIEDLFLLKEKQEKYLESLMKKECPNLLEAAGILISARLIDIAGGIKNLAQMPSSRIQILGAEKSLFKHL
;
A
#
# COMPACT_ATOMS: atom_id res chain seq x y z
N MET A 1 -29.21 -33.49 -17.37
CA MET A 1 -28.57 -32.32 -16.75
C MET A 1 -29.68 -31.39 -16.28
N ASN A 2 -29.76 -31.10 -14.98
CA ASN A 2 -30.87 -30.32 -14.40
C ASN A 2 -30.74 -28.84 -14.79
N LEU A 3 -31.85 -28.11 -14.98
CA LEU A 3 -31.85 -26.70 -15.37
C LEU A 3 -31.03 -25.83 -14.40
N ARG A 4 -31.05 -26.20 -13.11
CA ARG A 4 -30.22 -25.59 -12.06
C ARG A 4 -28.73 -25.75 -12.31
N GLU A 5 -28.28 -26.94 -12.70
CA GLU A 5 -26.85 -27.21 -12.99
C GLU A 5 -26.38 -26.46 -14.23
N LEU A 6 -27.25 -26.32 -15.24
CA LEU A 6 -26.96 -25.54 -16.44
C LEU A 6 -26.84 -24.05 -16.14
N ASN A 7 -27.75 -23.50 -15.34
CA ASN A 7 -27.68 -22.10 -14.91
C ASN A 7 -26.43 -21.83 -14.06
N LEU A 8 -26.10 -22.72 -13.11
CA LEU A 8 -24.88 -22.60 -12.32
C LEU A 8 -23.62 -22.62 -13.18
N LYS A 9 -23.56 -23.49 -14.21
CA LYS A 9 -22.43 -23.51 -15.15
C LYS A 9 -22.34 -22.22 -15.99
N LYS A 10 -23.47 -21.73 -16.52
CA LYS A 10 -23.51 -20.46 -17.26
C LYS A 10 -23.06 -19.28 -16.40
N THR A 11 -23.61 -19.14 -15.19
CA THR A 11 -23.19 -18.07 -14.26
C THR A 11 -21.70 -18.19 -13.92
N ALA A 12 -21.18 -19.40 -13.72
CA ALA A 12 -19.76 -19.61 -13.46
C ALA A 12 -18.87 -19.23 -14.66
N GLU A 13 -19.30 -19.52 -15.90
CA GLU A 13 -18.60 -19.10 -17.12
C GLU A 13 -18.64 -17.57 -17.29
N ASP A 14 -19.79 -16.94 -17.04
CA ASP A 14 -19.94 -15.49 -17.13
C ASP A 14 -19.11 -14.77 -16.05
N LEU A 15 -19.01 -15.33 -14.84
CA LEU A 15 -18.13 -14.84 -13.77
C LEU A 15 -16.64 -14.96 -14.12
N LYS A 16 -16.24 -16.04 -14.80
CA LYS A 16 -14.87 -16.19 -15.31
C LYS A 16 -14.54 -15.17 -16.38
N LYS A 17 -15.52 -14.82 -17.24
CA LYS A 17 -15.36 -13.77 -18.25
C LYS A 17 -15.34 -12.36 -17.64
N SER A 18 -16.07 -12.14 -16.55
CA SER A 18 -16.12 -10.85 -15.86
C SER A 18 -14.95 -10.62 -14.90
N SER A 19 -14.26 -11.69 -14.46
CA SER A 19 -13.05 -11.59 -13.62
C SER A 19 -11.86 -11.15 -14.48
N THR A 20 -11.82 -9.86 -14.79
CA THR A 20 -10.71 -9.25 -15.54
C THR A 20 -9.49 -9.08 -14.64
N ARG A 21 -8.30 -9.07 -15.26
CA ARG A 21 -7.03 -8.96 -14.54
C ARG A 21 -6.80 -7.62 -13.86
N ASP A 22 -7.62 -6.62 -14.17
CA ASP A 22 -7.62 -5.33 -13.48
C ASP A 22 -7.96 -5.44 -12.00
N ILE A 23 -8.66 -6.49 -11.57
CA ILE A 23 -8.84 -6.81 -10.15
C ILE A 23 -7.47 -6.92 -9.46
N PHE A 24 -6.48 -7.56 -10.09
CA PHE A 24 -5.15 -7.66 -9.49
C PHE A 24 -4.44 -6.31 -9.40
N ILE A 25 -4.64 -5.40 -10.36
CA ILE A 25 -4.09 -4.04 -10.29
C ILE A 25 -4.67 -3.31 -9.07
N ILE A 26 -6.00 -3.36 -8.91
CA ILE A 26 -6.73 -2.73 -7.80
C ILE A 26 -6.28 -3.32 -6.45
N GLN A 27 -6.24 -4.66 -6.34
CA GLN A 27 -5.85 -5.32 -5.09
C GLN A 27 -4.37 -5.06 -4.74
N THR A 28 -3.49 -5.00 -5.74
CA THR A 28 -2.08 -4.68 -5.50
C THR A 28 -1.90 -3.24 -5.02
N ILE A 29 -2.58 -2.24 -5.60
CA ILE A 29 -2.48 -0.86 -5.09
C ILE A 29 -3.05 -0.73 -3.68
N HIS A 30 -4.16 -1.40 -3.37
CA HIS A 30 -4.69 -1.46 -1.99
C HIS A 30 -3.70 -2.11 -1.03
N THR A 31 -3.05 -3.20 -1.45
CA THR A 31 -2.03 -3.87 -0.64
C THR A 31 -0.85 -2.95 -0.35
N ILE A 32 -0.38 -2.20 -1.35
CA ILE A 32 0.71 -1.21 -1.17
C ILE A 32 0.28 -0.13 -0.18
N ASP A 33 -0.94 0.42 -0.32
CA ASP A 33 -1.47 1.44 0.60
C ASP A 33 -1.59 0.89 2.04
N LEU A 34 -2.04 -0.36 2.20
CA LEU A 34 -2.08 -1.03 3.51
C LEU A 34 -0.69 -1.23 4.11
N LEU A 35 0.29 -1.66 3.33
CA LEU A 35 1.67 -1.84 3.78
C LEU A 35 2.26 -0.50 4.25
N ILE A 36 2.01 0.60 3.54
CA ILE A 36 2.48 1.93 3.94
C ILE A 36 1.89 2.32 5.30
N ILE A 37 0.59 2.12 5.50
CA ILE A 37 -0.08 2.42 6.76
C ILE A 37 0.53 1.58 7.89
N GLU A 38 0.74 0.29 7.66
CA GLU A 38 1.24 -0.62 8.69
C GLU A 38 2.69 -0.32 9.07
N ILE A 39 3.56 -0.10 8.09
CA ILE A 39 4.95 0.33 8.30
C ILE A 39 4.98 1.61 9.16
N ASN A 40 4.16 2.61 8.82
CA ASN A 40 4.10 3.88 9.56
C ASN A 40 3.66 3.68 11.01
N LYS A 41 2.67 2.83 11.26
CA LYS A 41 2.22 2.52 12.63
C LYS A 41 3.31 1.83 13.45
N LEU A 42 3.97 0.83 12.86
CA LEU A 42 5.04 0.10 13.53
C LEU A 42 6.23 1.02 13.84
N ILE A 43 6.59 1.91 12.91
CA ILE A 43 7.64 2.91 13.13
C ILE A 43 7.25 3.91 14.23
N SER A 44 5.99 4.36 14.28
CA SER A 44 5.52 5.23 15.36
C SER A 44 5.64 4.53 16.72
N ASN A 45 5.22 3.26 16.80
CA ASN A 45 5.37 2.46 18.01
C ASN A 45 6.83 2.25 18.41
N LEU A 46 7.69 1.93 17.44
CA LEU A 46 9.13 1.78 17.65
C LEU A 46 9.76 3.07 18.18
N ARG A 47 9.39 4.22 17.61
CA ARG A 47 9.83 5.55 18.03
C ARG A 47 9.42 5.85 19.47
N GLU A 48 8.17 5.58 19.83
CA GLU A 48 7.69 5.76 21.20
C GLU A 48 8.45 4.87 22.18
N ARG A 49 8.59 3.58 21.86
CA ARG A 49 9.31 2.60 22.70
C ARG A 49 10.76 3.01 22.92
N TYR A 50 11.50 3.31 21.85
CA TYR A 50 12.90 3.71 21.96
C TYR A 50 13.08 5.11 22.54
N GLY A 51 12.07 5.98 22.40
CA GLY A 51 12.06 7.32 23.02
C GLY A 51 12.19 7.28 24.55
N TYR A 52 11.66 6.24 25.22
CA TYR A 52 11.86 6.03 26.66
C TYR A 52 13.32 5.71 27.05
N TYR A 53 14.09 5.15 26.13
CA TYR A 53 15.51 4.83 26.32
C TYR A 53 16.43 5.97 25.88
N ASN A 54 16.13 6.59 24.74
CA ASN A 54 16.89 7.72 24.21
C ASN A 54 15.97 8.80 23.62
N PRO A 55 15.61 9.82 24.41
CA PRO A 55 14.73 10.91 23.98
C PRO A 55 15.25 11.72 22.77
N LYS A 56 16.56 11.66 22.46
CA LYS A 56 17.15 12.38 21.32
C LYS A 56 16.60 11.88 19.97
N THR A 57 16.15 10.62 19.91
CA THR A 57 15.59 10.00 18.70
C THR A 57 14.25 10.58 18.24
N ALA A 58 13.52 11.26 19.13
CA ALA A 58 12.27 11.91 18.78
C ALA A 58 12.43 12.96 17.66
N LYS A 59 13.62 13.55 17.53
CA LYS A 59 13.92 14.61 16.54
C LYS A 59 14.20 14.08 15.13
N ILE A 60 14.48 12.79 14.98
CA ILE A 60 14.82 12.20 13.67
C ILE A 60 13.54 12.03 12.87
N GLN A 61 13.38 12.77 11.76
CA GLN A 61 12.16 12.69 10.96
C GLN A 61 12.18 11.52 9.97
N ASP A 62 13.36 11.23 9.40
CA ASP A 62 13.51 10.17 8.42
C ASP A 62 13.39 8.78 9.07
N GLN A 63 12.62 7.90 8.41
CA GLN A 63 12.31 6.56 8.91
C GLN A 63 13.53 5.63 8.86
N LYS A 64 14.34 5.72 7.81
CA LYS A 64 15.54 4.90 7.65
C LYS A 64 16.62 5.36 8.61
N GLU A 65 16.83 6.67 8.72
CA GLU A 65 17.77 7.23 9.70
C GLU A 65 17.39 6.85 11.13
N LEU A 66 16.09 6.84 11.46
CA LEU A 66 15.63 6.40 12.77
C LEU A 66 15.98 4.92 13.01
N ILE A 67 15.69 4.04 12.06
CA ILE A 67 15.99 2.61 12.18
C ILE A 67 17.51 2.39 12.35
N ASP A 68 18.32 3.08 11.54
CA ASP A 68 19.78 2.97 11.61
C ASP A 68 20.35 3.51 12.93
N GLU A 69 19.78 4.58 13.47
CA GLU A 69 20.20 5.12 14.77
C GLU A 69 19.83 4.17 15.92
N ILE A 70 18.63 3.58 15.89
CA ILE A 70 18.20 2.62 16.90
C ILE A 70 19.10 1.37 16.88
N LYS A 71 19.49 0.91 15.67
CA LYS A 71 20.40 -0.24 15.49
C LYS A 71 21.78 -0.05 16.10
N LYS A 72 22.26 1.19 16.23
CA LYS A 72 23.58 1.47 16.86
C LYS A 72 23.56 1.25 18.37
N PHE A 73 22.38 1.17 18.99
CA PHE A 73 22.23 1.02 20.44
C PHE A 73 23.12 1.97 21.25
N ASN A 74 23.17 3.24 20.83
CA ASN A 74 23.91 4.26 21.55
C ASN A 74 23.35 4.38 22.97
N LYS A 75 24.23 4.27 23.99
CA LYS A 75 23.84 4.32 25.40
C LYS A 75 23.03 5.59 25.66
N GLY A 76 21.76 5.42 26.04
CA GLY A 76 20.89 6.52 26.43
C GLY A 76 21.40 7.13 27.72
N GLU A 77 21.91 8.36 27.67
CA GLU A 77 22.38 9.09 28.87
C GLU A 77 21.22 9.53 29.79
N LEU A 78 19.98 9.52 29.28
CA LEU A 78 18.83 10.24 29.85
C LEU A 78 17.52 9.41 29.88
N GLY A 79 17.59 8.08 29.76
CA GLY A 79 16.40 7.20 29.69
C GLY A 79 16.43 6.01 30.63
N ILE A 80 15.41 5.16 30.53
CA ILE A 80 15.27 3.91 31.29
C ILE A 80 16.30 2.90 30.77
N GLU A 81 16.94 2.14 31.65
CA GLU A 81 17.80 1.03 31.22
C GLU A 81 16.95 -0.11 30.65
N PHE A 82 17.25 -0.54 29.42
CA PHE A 82 16.62 -1.70 28.82
C PHE A 82 17.28 -3.00 29.28
N SER A 83 16.45 -4.00 29.56
CA SER A 83 16.89 -5.38 29.72
C SER A 83 17.34 -5.96 28.36
N LYS A 84 17.98 -7.13 28.37
CA LYS A 84 18.35 -7.81 27.12
C LYS A 84 17.11 -8.20 26.33
N GLU A 85 16.07 -8.64 27.04
CA GLU A 85 14.78 -9.04 26.49
C GLU A 85 14.08 -7.87 25.77
N ASP A 86 14.18 -6.66 26.32
CA ASP A 86 13.63 -5.45 25.69
C ASP A 86 14.36 -5.10 24.39
N LEU A 87 15.70 -5.21 24.39
CA LEU A 87 16.53 -4.96 23.21
C LEU A 87 16.28 -5.99 22.11
N ASP A 88 16.13 -7.26 22.48
CA ASP A 88 15.80 -8.33 21.55
C ASP A 88 14.42 -8.12 20.92
N SER A 89 13.44 -7.67 21.71
CA SER A 89 12.10 -7.31 21.22
C SER A 89 12.15 -6.16 20.21
N ILE A 90 12.93 -5.12 20.49
CA ILE A 90 13.11 -3.96 19.58
C ILE A 90 13.81 -4.38 18.29
N THR A 91 14.87 -5.17 18.40
CA THR A 91 15.63 -5.68 17.23
C THR A 91 14.75 -6.54 16.34
N SER A 92 13.92 -7.40 16.94
CA SER A 92 12.96 -8.23 16.21
C SER A 92 11.94 -7.38 15.45
N LEU A 93 11.40 -6.34 16.10
CA LEU A 93 10.46 -5.41 15.47
C LEU A 93 11.09 -4.65 14.29
N ILE A 94 12.33 -4.20 14.43
CA ILE A 94 13.07 -3.53 13.35
C ILE A 94 13.20 -4.45 12.14
N LYS A 95 13.57 -5.72 12.36
CA LYS A 95 13.70 -6.69 11.28
C LYS A 95 12.37 -6.90 10.54
N GLU A 96 11.27 -7.02 11.26
CA GLU A 96 9.94 -7.14 10.64
C GLU A 96 9.56 -5.90 9.82
N ILE A 97 9.88 -4.70 10.31
CA ILE A 97 9.67 -3.45 9.56
C ILE A 97 10.48 -3.47 8.25
N GLU A 98 11.73 -3.92 8.28
CA GLU A 98 12.58 -4.05 7.07
C GLU A 98 12.00 -5.06 6.08
N ASP A 99 11.53 -6.21 6.57
CA ASP A 99 10.87 -7.22 5.74
C ASP A 99 9.58 -6.69 5.08
N LEU A 100 8.82 -5.84 5.79
CA LEU A 100 7.66 -5.14 5.22
C LEU A 100 8.05 -4.13 4.14
N PHE A 101 9.14 -3.39 4.32
CA PHE A 101 9.67 -2.51 3.26
C PHE A 101 10.04 -3.30 2.00
N LEU A 102 10.73 -4.43 2.16
CA LEU A 102 11.07 -5.32 1.05
C LEU A 102 9.83 -5.90 0.36
N LEU A 103 8.81 -6.26 1.14
CA LEU A 103 7.53 -6.73 0.59
C LEU A 103 6.84 -5.62 -0.21
N LYS A 104 6.81 -4.39 0.30
CA LYS A 104 6.26 -3.22 -0.40
C LYS A 104 6.95 -3.03 -1.76
N GLU A 105 8.28 -3.03 -1.80
CA GLU A 105 9.03 -2.89 -3.06
C GLU A 105 8.72 -4.01 -4.07
N LYS A 106 8.52 -5.25 -3.59
CA LYS A 106 8.10 -6.36 -4.44
C LYS A 106 6.71 -6.14 -5.02
N GLN A 107 5.77 -5.61 -4.22
CA GLN A 107 4.42 -5.29 -4.70
C GLN A 107 4.41 -4.14 -5.70
N GLU A 108 5.24 -3.11 -5.51
CA GLU A 108 5.40 -2.00 -6.45
C GLU A 108 5.93 -2.49 -7.81
N LYS A 109 6.97 -3.34 -7.81
CA LYS A 109 7.50 -3.96 -9.04
C LYS A 109 6.47 -4.87 -9.73
N TYR A 110 5.70 -5.61 -8.93
CA TYR A 110 4.62 -6.44 -9.46
C TYR A 110 3.53 -5.59 -10.12
N LEU A 111 3.10 -4.50 -9.46
CA LEU A 111 2.15 -3.53 -10.02
C LEU A 111 2.65 -2.95 -11.34
N GLU A 112 3.92 -2.54 -11.40
CA GLU A 112 4.53 -2.02 -12.62
C GLU A 112 4.45 -3.04 -13.76
N SER A 113 4.78 -4.31 -13.49
CA SER A 113 4.71 -5.37 -14.50
C SER A 113 3.28 -5.63 -14.99
N LEU A 114 2.29 -5.57 -14.11
CA LEU A 114 0.87 -5.70 -14.46
C LEU A 114 0.42 -4.52 -15.33
N MET A 115 0.76 -3.30 -14.93
CA MET A 115 0.38 -2.08 -15.65
C MET A 115 0.97 -2.04 -17.06
N LYS A 116 2.24 -2.41 -17.24
CA LYS A 116 2.89 -2.51 -18.56
C LYS A 116 2.18 -3.50 -19.48
N LYS A 117 1.67 -4.60 -18.93
CA LYS A 117 1.02 -5.65 -19.70
C LYS A 117 -0.42 -5.33 -20.06
N GLU A 118 -1.20 -4.82 -19.11
CA GLU A 118 -2.65 -4.69 -19.25
C GLU A 118 -3.07 -3.28 -19.68
N CYS A 119 -2.30 -2.23 -19.36
CA CYS A 119 -2.63 -0.82 -19.64
C CYS A 119 -1.40 0.04 -20.03
N PRO A 120 -0.62 -0.34 -21.06
CA PRO A 120 0.61 0.38 -21.42
C PRO A 120 0.37 1.85 -21.83
N ASN A 121 -0.72 2.14 -22.53
CA ASN A 121 -1.02 3.51 -22.97
C ASN A 121 -1.36 4.43 -21.79
N LEU A 122 -2.12 3.93 -20.82
CA LEU A 122 -2.47 4.70 -19.62
C LEU A 122 -1.23 4.94 -18.76
N LEU A 123 -0.41 3.89 -18.61
CA LEU A 123 0.88 3.97 -17.93
C LEU A 123 1.79 5.04 -18.54
N GLU A 124 1.91 5.12 -19.86
CA GLU A 124 2.72 6.13 -20.53
C GLU A 124 2.17 7.54 -20.32
N ALA A 125 0.84 7.70 -20.32
CA ALA A 125 0.20 9.00 -20.20
C ALA A 125 0.25 9.59 -18.78
N ALA A 126 0.12 8.76 -17.74
CA ALA A 126 -0.05 9.23 -16.35
C ALA A 126 0.92 8.61 -15.34
N GLY A 127 1.74 7.64 -15.73
CA GLY A 127 2.63 6.91 -14.83
C GLY A 127 1.91 5.87 -13.96
N ILE A 128 2.67 5.01 -13.27
CA ILE A 128 2.16 3.81 -12.58
C ILE A 128 1.12 4.16 -11.52
N LEU A 129 1.48 5.09 -10.61
CA LEU A 129 0.67 5.38 -9.42
C LEU A 129 -0.67 6.01 -9.77
N ILE A 130 -0.67 7.06 -10.61
CA ILE A 130 -1.89 7.75 -11.02
C ILE A 130 -2.79 6.81 -11.81
N SER A 131 -2.22 6.05 -12.74
CA SER A 131 -2.97 5.11 -13.57
C SER A 131 -3.65 4.01 -12.73
N ALA A 132 -2.92 3.41 -11.79
CA ALA A 132 -3.50 2.41 -10.89
C ALA A 132 -4.62 2.99 -10.02
N ARG A 133 -4.45 4.22 -9.51
CA ARG A 133 -5.48 4.92 -8.73
C ARG A 133 -6.71 5.28 -9.57
N LEU A 134 -6.55 5.67 -10.84
CA LEU A 134 -7.68 5.92 -11.75
C LEU A 134 -8.49 4.65 -11.98
N ILE A 135 -7.81 3.51 -12.19
CA ILE A 135 -8.47 2.21 -12.35
C ILE A 135 -9.23 1.82 -11.07
N ASP A 136 -8.63 2.05 -9.90
CA ASP A 136 -9.25 1.81 -8.60
C ASP A 136 -10.51 2.65 -8.39
N ILE A 137 -10.42 3.97 -8.54
CA ILE A 137 -11.58 4.86 -8.36
C ILE A 137 -12.69 4.56 -9.37
N ALA A 138 -12.33 4.21 -10.61
CA ALA A 138 -13.30 3.81 -11.63
C ALA A 138 -13.92 2.41 -11.39
N GLY A 139 -13.33 1.60 -10.51
CA GLY A 139 -13.76 0.23 -10.25
C GLY A 139 -13.46 -0.73 -11.42
N GLY A 140 -12.39 -0.49 -12.18
CA GLY A 140 -11.95 -1.33 -13.28
C GLY A 140 -11.62 -0.58 -14.58
N ILE A 141 -10.83 -1.21 -15.44
CA ILE A 141 -10.35 -0.60 -16.70
C ILE A 141 -11.52 -0.30 -17.63
N LYS A 142 -12.47 -1.23 -17.76
CA LYS A 142 -13.61 -1.08 -18.65
C LYS A 142 -14.51 0.09 -18.23
N ASN A 143 -14.66 0.31 -16.92
CA ASN A 143 -15.42 1.44 -16.41
C ASN A 143 -14.69 2.75 -16.69
N LEU A 144 -13.37 2.79 -16.43
CA LEU A 144 -12.53 3.95 -16.71
C LEU A 144 -12.61 4.35 -18.19
N ALA A 145 -12.52 3.37 -19.10
CA ALA A 145 -12.58 3.60 -20.55
C ALA A 145 -13.93 4.17 -21.04
N GLN A 146 -15.01 3.95 -20.30
CA GLN A 146 -16.34 4.47 -20.62
C GLN A 146 -16.60 5.87 -20.03
N MET A 147 -15.74 6.35 -19.12
CA MET A 147 -15.93 7.66 -18.52
C MET A 147 -15.58 8.78 -19.51
N PRO A 148 -16.37 9.86 -19.59
CA PRO A 148 -15.99 11.03 -20.36
C PRO A 148 -14.79 11.74 -19.70
N SER A 149 -14.00 12.45 -20.49
CA SER A 149 -12.80 13.18 -20.01
C SER A 149 -13.12 14.13 -18.85
N SER A 150 -14.26 14.84 -18.90
CA SER A 150 -14.70 15.74 -17.83
C SER A 150 -14.93 15.02 -16.50
N ARG A 151 -15.37 13.76 -16.53
CA ARG A 151 -15.51 12.93 -15.32
C ARG A 151 -14.15 12.45 -14.83
N ILE A 152 -13.28 12.01 -15.73
CA ILE A 152 -11.92 11.56 -15.36
C ILE A 152 -11.16 12.69 -14.65
N GLN A 153 -11.31 13.93 -15.11
CA GLN A 153 -10.65 15.10 -14.53
C GLN A 153 -11.02 15.36 -13.05
N ILE A 154 -12.24 15.00 -12.64
CA ILE A 154 -12.74 15.24 -11.29
C ILE A 154 -12.64 14.01 -10.37
N LEU A 155 -12.11 12.87 -10.86
CA LEU A 155 -11.94 11.66 -10.04
C LEU A 155 -11.05 11.97 -8.83
N GLY A 156 -11.54 11.62 -7.64
CA GLY A 156 -10.86 11.91 -6.37
C GLY A 156 -11.13 13.30 -5.77
N ALA A 157 -11.71 14.24 -6.52
CA ALA A 157 -12.09 15.58 -6.06
C ALA A 157 -13.60 15.73 -5.76
N GLU A 158 -14.36 14.64 -5.89
CA GLU A 158 -15.83 14.60 -5.81
C GLU A 158 -16.36 15.26 -4.53
N LYS A 159 -15.79 14.94 -3.36
CA LYS A 159 -16.21 15.51 -2.07
C LYS A 159 -16.06 17.04 -1.99
N SER A 160 -15.12 17.63 -2.73
CA SER A 160 -14.95 19.09 -2.78
C SER A 160 -15.87 19.71 -3.84
N LEU A 161 -16.03 19.04 -4.98
CA LEU A 161 -16.93 19.49 -6.05
C LEU A 161 -18.39 19.57 -5.58
N PHE A 162 -18.88 18.53 -4.90
CA PHE A 162 -20.27 18.46 -4.40
C PHE A 162 -20.54 19.32 -3.16
N LYS A 163 -19.54 20.01 -2.61
CA LYS A 163 -19.77 21.02 -1.56
C LYS A 163 -20.16 22.39 -2.13
N HIS A 164 -19.89 22.62 -3.41
CA HIS A 164 -20.12 23.90 -4.08
C HIS A 164 -21.29 23.85 -5.09
N LEU A 165 -21.94 22.68 -5.22
CA LEU A 165 -23.13 22.38 -6.01
C LEU A 165 -24.31 22.13 -5.07
#